data_AF-A0A0F9M4K4-F1
#
_entry.id   AF-A0A0F9M4K4-F1
#
_cell.length_a   1.000
_cell.length_b   1.000
_cell.length_c   1.000
_cell.angle_alpha   90.00
_cell.angle_beta   90.00
_cell.angle_gamma   90.00
#
_symmetry.space_group_name_H-M   'P 1'
#
loop_
_entity.id
_entity.type
_entity.pdbx_description
1 polymer ?
#
loop_
_entity_poly.entity_id
_entity_poly.type
_entity_poly.pdbx_seq_one_letter_code
_entity_poly.pdbx_strand_id
1 'polypeptide(L)'
;MAKSQQTYSKTEKEKKRLKKREEKQKKKVARKAAKDGTEGIPFAYVDHMGNLVDTPPDPTKKVKVDAEDIVLGIPKKEEGDEEKFDPVRSGKVSFYDFNKGFGFIIDSENNEKYFVHV
;
A
#
# COMPACT_ATOMS: atom_id res chain seq x y z
N MET A 1 10.22 -4.77 -70.96
CA MET A 1 10.66 -3.93 -69.82
C MET A 1 12.09 -4.31 -69.47
N ALA A 2 13.01 -3.34 -69.44
CA ALA A 2 14.43 -3.59 -69.22
C ALA A 2 14.67 -4.13 -67.79
N LYS A 3 15.31 -5.29 -67.67
CA LYS A 3 15.65 -5.94 -66.40
C LYS A 3 16.78 -5.14 -65.75
N SER A 4 16.51 -4.48 -64.62
CA SER A 4 17.53 -3.64 -63.97
C SER A 4 18.70 -4.52 -63.48
N GLN A 5 19.91 -4.20 -63.93
CA GLN A 5 21.14 -4.90 -63.56
C GLN A 5 21.61 -4.41 -62.18
N GLN A 6 20.84 -4.73 -61.13
CA GLN A 6 21.22 -4.43 -59.76
C GLN A 6 22.28 -5.42 -59.25
N THR A 7 23.29 -4.90 -58.56
CA THR A 7 24.34 -5.72 -57.96
C THR A 7 23.80 -6.59 -56.83
N TYR A 8 24.26 -7.85 -56.76
CA TYR A 8 23.82 -8.85 -55.77
C TYR A 8 23.79 -8.29 -54.34
N SER A 9 24.84 -7.55 -53.95
CA SER A 9 24.98 -6.95 -52.63
C SER A 9 23.87 -5.94 -52.27
N LYS A 10 23.25 -5.26 -53.25
CA LYS A 10 22.10 -4.37 -53.02
C LYS A 10 20.84 -5.18 -52.73
N THR A 11 20.60 -6.24 -53.50
CA THR A 11 19.44 -7.12 -53.31
C THR A 11 19.47 -7.85 -51.97
N GLU A 12 20.64 -8.27 -51.48
CA GLU A 12 20.77 -8.92 -50.18
C GLU A 12 20.52 -7.98 -49.01
N LYS A 13 21.00 -6.73 -49.10
CA LYS A 13 20.74 -5.69 -48.08
C LYS A 13 19.25 -5.37 -47.99
N GLU A 14 18.56 -5.29 -49.12
CA GLU A 14 17.11 -5.07 -49.17
C GLU A 14 16.34 -6.26 -48.60
N LYS A 15 16.69 -7.49 -48.97
CA LYS A 15 16.11 -8.72 -48.37
C LYS A 15 16.28 -8.74 -46.85
N LYS A 16 17.45 -8.37 -46.33
CA LYS A 16 17.68 -8.30 -44.87
C LYS A 16 16.86 -7.21 -44.19
N ARG A 17 16.65 -6.07 -44.86
CA ARG A 17 15.76 -4.99 -44.36
C ARG A 17 14.30 -5.40 -44.34
N LEU A 18 13.83 -6.09 -45.38
CA LEU A 18 12.47 -6.62 -45.46
C LEU A 18 12.21 -7.67 -44.38
N LYS A 19 13.11 -8.66 -44.22
CA LYS A 19 13.03 -9.66 -43.13
C LYS A 19 12.95 -9.01 -41.75
N LYS A 20 13.83 -8.03 -41.46
CA LYS A 20 13.79 -7.27 -40.20
C LYS A 20 12.48 -6.49 -40.01
N ARG A 21 11.90 -5.96 -41.08
CA ARG A 21 10.62 -5.23 -41.03
C ARG A 21 9.46 -6.19 -40.75
N GLU A 22 9.44 -7.34 -41.42
CA GLU A 22 8.46 -8.40 -41.20
C GLU A 22 8.54 -8.97 -39.78
N GLU A 23 9.75 -9.25 -39.28
CA GLU A 23 9.96 -9.70 -37.89
C GLU A 23 9.46 -8.67 -36.88
N LYS A 24 9.75 -7.39 -37.10
CA LYS A 24 9.24 -6.29 -36.26
C LYS A 24 7.72 -6.20 -36.31
N GLN A 25 7.11 -6.35 -37.49
CA GLN A 25 5.66 -6.34 -37.66
C GLN A 25 5.01 -7.55 -36.97
N LYS A 26 5.55 -8.75 -37.13
CA LYS A 26 5.09 -9.97 -36.45
C LYS A 26 5.17 -9.82 -34.92
N LYS A 27 6.28 -9.28 -34.39
CA LYS A 27 6.43 -8.99 -32.95
C LYS A 27 5.43 -7.93 -32.47
N LYS A 28 5.14 -6.91 -33.27
CA LYS A 28 4.11 -5.89 -32.96
C LYS A 28 2.71 -6.50 -32.94
N VAL A 29 2.37 -7.34 -33.91
CA VAL A 29 1.06 -8.03 -33.99
C VAL A 29 0.90 -9.01 -32.83
N ALA A 30 1.94 -9.80 -32.50
CA ALA A 30 1.91 -10.69 -31.34
C ALA A 30 1.71 -9.93 -30.02
N ARG A 31 2.40 -8.78 -29.84
CA ARG A 31 2.19 -7.90 -28.67
C ARG A 31 0.79 -7.28 -28.63
N LYS A 32 0.22 -6.95 -29.79
CA LYS A 32 -1.13 -6.38 -29.87
C LYS A 32 -2.19 -7.44 -29.57
N ALA A 33 -2.07 -8.64 -30.15
CA ALA A 33 -2.95 -9.77 -29.88
C ALA A 33 -2.91 -10.21 -28.41
N ALA A 34 -1.76 -10.10 -27.74
CA ALA A 34 -1.66 -10.35 -26.30
C ALA A 34 -2.29 -9.25 -25.43
N LYS A 35 -2.49 -8.03 -25.96
CA LYS A 35 -3.13 -6.90 -25.26
C LYS A 35 -4.64 -6.83 -25.46
N ASP A 36 -5.15 -7.33 -26.59
CA ASP A 36 -6.57 -7.25 -26.93
C ASP A 36 -7.44 -8.27 -26.14
N GLY A 37 -6.84 -9.11 -25.29
CA GLY A 37 -7.54 -9.96 -24.33
C GLY A 37 -7.79 -9.23 -23.02
N THR A 38 -8.90 -8.49 -22.93
CA THR A 38 -9.52 -8.02 -21.67
C THR A 38 -8.52 -7.66 -20.56
N GLU A 39 -7.86 -6.49 -20.67
CA GLU A 39 -7.10 -5.90 -19.55
C GLU A 39 -8.09 -5.49 -18.43
N GLY A 40 -8.67 -6.47 -17.76
CA GLY A 40 -8.98 -6.35 -16.33
C GLY A 40 -7.67 -6.19 -15.56
N ILE A 41 -7.77 -5.78 -14.30
CA ILE A 41 -6.63 -5.65 -13.38
C ILE A 41 -5.69 -6.85 -13.58
N PRO A 42 -4.40 -6.66 -13.92
CA PRO A 42 -3.49 -7.77 -14.11
C PRO A 42 -3.43 -8.57 -12.81
N PHE A 43 -4.10 -9.72 -12.78
CA PHE A 43 -4.10 -10.62 -11.64
C PHE A 43 -2.73 -11.28 -11.59
N ALA A 44 -1.82 -10.68 -10.83
CA ALA A 44 -0.57 -11.31 -10.43
C ALA A 44 -0.84 -12.18 -9.21
N TYR A 45 -0.20 -13.34 -9.16
CA TYR A 45 -0.19 -14.11 -7.93
C TYR A 45 0.78 -13.48 -6.93
N VAL A 46 0.46 -13.59 -5.65
CA VAL A 46 1.33 -13.13 -4.56
C VAL A 46 1.93 -14.35 -3.89
N ASP A 47 3.26 -14.37 -3.75
CA ASP A 47 3.94 -15.43 -3.01
C ASP A 47 3.78 -15.24 -1.49
N HIS A 48 4.22 -16.24 -0.72
CA HIS A 48 4.21 -16.24 0.74
C HIS A 48 5.05 -15.12 1.39
N MET A 49 5.88 -14.42 0.61
CA MET A 49 6.72 -13.29 1.04
C MET A 49 6.20 -11.94 0.52
N GLY A 50 5.03 -11.91 -0.14
CA GLY A 50 4.43 -10.69 -0.67
C GLY A 50 4.96 -10.25 -2.04
N ASN A 51 5.77 -11.06 -2.72
CA ASN A 51 6.26 -10.74 -4.06
C ASN A 51 5.25 -11.14 -5.14
N LEU A 52 5.17 -10.33 -6.19
CA LEU A 52 4.36 -10.60 -7.37
C LEU A 52 5.04 -11.68 -8.23
N VAL A 53 4.32 -12.76 -8.50
CA VAL A 53 4.78 -13.89 -9.30
C VAL A 53 3.74 -14.25 -10.37
N ASP A 54 4.21 -14.67 -11.55
CA ASP A 54 3.35 -15.10 -12.66
C ASP A 54 2.81 -16.53 -12.46
N THR A 55 3.42 -17.31 -11.57
CA THR A 55 3.04 -18.69 -11.27
C THR A 55 2.16 -18.76 -10.03
N PRO A 56 1.07 -19.55 -10.04
CA PRO A 56 0.22 -19.72 -8.86
C PRO A 56 1.02 -20.31 -7.68
N PRO A 57 0.77 -19.84 -6.44
CA PRO A 57 1.50 -20.30 -5.26
C PRO A 57 1.12 -21.73 -4.93
N ASP A 58 2.12 -22.54 -4.61
CA ASP A 58 1.95 -23.92 -4.18
C ASP A 58 1.12 -23.98 -2.88
N PRO A 59 0.02 -24.77 -2.82
CA PRO A 59 -0.85 -24.85 -1.64
C PRO A 59 -0.12 -25.35 -0.39
N THR A 60 0.99 -26.06 -0.53
CA THR A 60 1.78 -26.56 0.60
C THR A 60 2.54 -25.47 1.36
N LYS A 61 2.79 -24.32 0.72
CA LYS A 61 3.52 -23.18 1.28
C LYS A 61 2.61 -22.14 1.95
N LYS A 62 1.30 -22.40 2.01
CA LYS A 62 0.35 -21.53 2.68
C LYS A 62 0.49 -21.66 4.19
N VAL A 63 0.55 -20.52 4.87
CA VAL A 63 0.50 -20.46 6.33
C VAL A 63 -0.85 -21.03 6.77
N LYS A 64 -0.82 -22.08 7.59
CA LYS A 64 -2.02 -22.61 8.23
C LYS A 64 -2.33 -21.69 9.40
N VAL A 65 -3.48 -21.05 9.36
CA VAL A 65 -4.02 -20.24 10.46
C VAL A 65 -5.12 -21.07 11.09
N ASP A 66 -5.00 -21.36 12.37
CA ASP A 66 -6.03 -22.10 13.10
C ASP A 66 -7.26 -21.22 13.30
N ALA A 67 -8.45 -21.82 13.30
CA ALA A 67 -9.71 -21.08 13.36
C ALA A 67 -9.87 -20.29 14.67
N GLU A 68 -9.19 -20.71 15.73
CA GLU A 68 -9.23 -20.09 17.06
C GLU A 68 -8.43 -18.77 17.11
N ASP A 69 -7.42 -18.60 16.25
CA ASP A 69 -6.57 -17.41 16.19
C ASP A 69 -7.21 -16.26 15.39
N ILE A 70 -8.26 -16.55 14.62
CA ILE A 70 -8.94 -15.56 13.78
C ILE A 70 -9.91 -14.75 14.65
N VAL A 71 -9.46 -13.59 15.11
CA VAL A 71 -10.31 -12.62 15.81
C VAL A 71 -11.30 -11.99 14.82
N LEU A 72 -12.55 -12.45 14.85
CA LEU A 72 -13.65 -11.89 14.07
C LEU A 72 -14.22 -10.65 14.77
N GLY A 73 -13.62 -9.47 14.51
CA GLY A 73 -14.15 -8.18 14.99
C GLY A 73 -13.05 -7.21 15.41
N ILE A 74 -13.47 -6.07 15.98
CA ILE A 74 -12.54 -5.17 16.65
C ILE A 74 -12.05 -5.90 17.90
N PRO A 75 -10.73 -6.14 18.07
CA PRO A 75 -10.21 -6.73 19.28
C PRO A 75 -10.67 -5.86 20.45
N LYS A 76 -11.23 -6.49 21.49
CA LYS A 76 -11.55 -5.76 22.73
C LYS A 76 -10.23 -5.18 23.22
N LYS A 77 -10.22 -3.86 23.42
CA LYS A 77 -9.09 -3.15 24.01
C LYS A 77 -8.78 -3.83 25.35
N GLU A 78 -7.57 -4.36 25.51
CA GLU A 78 -7.18 -4.97 26.78
C GLU A 78 -7.17 -3.88 27.85
N GLU A 79 -7.59 -4.20 29.07
CA GLU A 79 -7.70 -3.25 30.20
C GLU A 79 -6.35 -2.60 30.59
N GLY A 80 -5.24 -2.97 29.93
CA GLY A 80 -3.92 -2.36 30.08
C GLY A 80 -3.61 -1.20 29.12
N ASP A 81 -4.38 -1.01 28.03
CA ASP A 81 -4.18 0.10 27.07
C ASP A 81 -4.94 1.39 27.48
N GLU A 82 -5.69 1.32 28.57
CA GLU A 82 -6.15 2.49 29.29
C GLU A 82 -5.16 2.70 30.42
N GLU A 83 -4.11 3.50 30.15
CA GLU A 83 -3.35 4.13 31.22
C GLU A 83 -4.39 4.69 32.20
N LYS A 84 -4.40 4.17 33.43
CA LYS A 84 -5.31 4.61 34.49
C LYS A 84 -5.13 6.12 34.60
N PHE A 85 -6.01 6.87 33.94
CA PHE A 85 -6.00 8.31 33.98
C PHE A 85 -6.30 8.66 35.43
N ASP A 86 -5.29 9.10 36.16
CA ASP A 86 -5.48 9.51 37.54
C ASP A 86 -6.44 10.70 37.52
N PRO A 87 -7.68 10.56 38.04
CA PRO A 87 -8.65 11.65 37.99
C PRO A 87 -8.22 12.83 38.90
N VAL A 88 -7.23 12.63 39.77
CA VAL A 88 -6.74 13.64 40.70
C VAL A 88 -5.56 14.38 40.09
N ARG A 89 -5.83 15.50 39.41
CA ARG A 89 -4.78 16.43 38.98
C ARG A 89 -4.35 17.33 40.13
N SER A 90 -3.04 17.53 40.28
CA SER A 90 -2.45 18.36 41.34
C SER A 90 -1.81 19.62 40.77
N GLY A 91 -1.98 20.73 41.48
CA GLY A 91 -1.60 22.04 40.95
C GLY A 91 -1.38 23.08 42.04
N LYS A 92 -1.00 24.29 41.62
CA LYS A 92 -0.82 25.45 42.50
C LYS A 92 -2.07 26.32 42.48
N VAL A 93 -2.52 26.73 43.67
CA VAL A 93 -3.66 27.67 43.80
C VAL A 93 -3.20 29.05 43.35
N SER A 94 -3.77 29.56 42.26
CA SER A 94 -3.46 30.90 41.73
C SER A 94 -4.26 31.98 42.46
N PHE A 95 -5.54 31.72 42.71
CA PHE A 95 -6.44 32.64 43.40
C PHE A 95 -7.60 31.84 44.00
N TYR A 96 -8.01 32.16 45.23
CA TYR A 96 -9.17 31.54 45.86
C TYR A 96 -9.86 32.55 46.79
N ASP A 97 -11.16 32.74 46.59
CA ASP A 97 -12.01 33.55 47.45
C ASP A 97 -12.75 32.64 48.44
N PHE A 98 -12.37 32.70 49.72
CA PHE A 98 -12.97 31.90 50.79
C PHE A 98 -14.44 32.26 51.06
N ASN A 99 -14.88 33.49 50.79
CA ASN A 99 -16.25 33.92 51.08
C ASN A 99 -17.25 33.46 50.01
N LYS A 100 -16.80 33.40 48.76
CA LYS A 100 -17.63 33.01 47.61
C LYS A 100 -17.30 31.60 47.08
N GLY A 101 -16.30 30.93 47.66
CA GLY A 101 -15.95 29.55 47.36
C GLY A 101 -15.45 29.30 45.93
N PHE A 102 -14.94 30.30 45.22
CA PHE A 102 -14.44 30.12 43.84
C PHE A 102 -12.98 30.50 43.71
N GLY A 103 -12.30 29.92 42.73
CA GLY A 103 -10.90 30.17 42.49
C GLY A 103 -10.38 29.58 41.19
N PHE A 104 -9.06 29.62 41.05
CA PHE A 104 -8.34 29.07 39.91
C PHE A 104 -7.13 28.27 40.38
N ILE A 105 -6.96 27.09 39.79
CA ILE A 105 -5.81 26.22 40.00
C ILE A 105 -5.03 26.15 38.69
N ILE A 106 -3.70 26.28 38.78
CA ILE A 106 -2.80 26.02 37.67
C ILE A 106 -2.32 24.58 37.81
N ASP A 107 -2.63 23.75 36.82
CA ASP A 107 -2.24 22.33 36.80
C ASP A 107 -0.72 22.18 36.57
N SER A 108 -0.12 21.19 37.24
CA SER A 108 1.35 21.00 37.20
C SER A 108 1.83 20.37 35.90
N GLU A 109 0.95 19.64 35.20
CA GLU A 109 1.33 18.89 33.99
C GLU A 109 1.30 19.76 32.74
N ASN A 110 0.23 20.54 32.55
CA ASN A 110 0.04 21.36 31.35
C ASN A 110 0.18 22.87 31.60
N ASN A 111 0.38 23.32 32.85
CA ASN A 111 0.43 24.74 33.24
C ASN A 111 -0.80 25.56 32.79
N GLU A 112 -1.93 24.89 32.54
CA GLU A 112 -3.19 25.55 32.20
C GLU A 112 -3.94 25.99 33.46
N LYS A 113 -4.73 27.05 33.31
CA LYS A 113 -5.52 27.62 34.40
C LYS A 113 -6.94 27.08 34.36
N TYR A 114 -7.30 26.31 35.38
CA TYR A 114 -8.63 25.73 35.56
C TYR A 114 -9.44 26.49 36.60
N PHE A 115 -10.72 26.73 36.31
CA PHE A 115 -11.66 27.31 37.26
C PHE A 115 -12.18 26.23 38.21
N VAL A 116 -12.24 26.55 39.51
CA VAL A 116 -12.77 25.67 40.55
C VAL A 116 -13.76 26.42 41.44
N HIS A 117 -14.80 25.71 41.86
CA HIS A 117 -15.81 26.20 42.80
C HIS A 117 -16.10 25.10 43.82
N VAL A 118 -16.19 25.46 45.10
CA VAL A 118 -16.48 24.57 46.25
C VAL A 118 -17.86 24.89 46.79
#